data_AF-A0A9J6FJW7-F1
#
_entry.id   AF-A0A9J6FJW7-F1
#
_cell.length_a   1.000
_cell.length_b   1.000
_cell.length_c   1.000
_cell.angle_alpha   90.00
_cell.angle_beta   90.00
_cell.angle_gamma   90.00
#
_symmetry.space_group_name_H-M   'P 1'
#
loop_
_entity.id
_entity.type
_entity.pdbx_description
1 polymer ?
#
loop_
_entity_poly.entity_id
_entity_poly.type
_entity_poly.pdbx_seq_one_letter_code
_entity_poly.pdbx_strand_id
1 'polypeptide(L)'
;MRARSSGRDRCLESIQTNLYGLYPPRDKKVWNSEVDWQPIPIQTMPVDLDGLLYEDAICPRDDEELERIREAPEGKHVMESNANLMRTLQQLSGKKMTDWVSVRDLLDTLTIERNRNLKIPDWALPLWGNMTRVAKYTTILNYNSTLHNRFRAGLMIREILRHSDQVAKGESNVKLYMYGSHDVLIAAFASAFGVFNQLAVPSSTAIITELHEDANGNFFIQMLFKNDTTRKPYRLEIPGCEGFRCSLPTFKEIAKPYVVEGLAPGVRPRSPPRRHRVVPLSSRR
;
A
#
# COMPACT_ATOMS: atom_id res chain seq x y z
N MET A 1 6.11 -17.72 13.23
CA MET A 1 5.69 -16.57 12.41
C MET A 1 6.74 -15.47 12.54
N ARG A 2 6.78 -14.51 11.61
CA ARG A 2 7.53 -13.26 11.76
C ARG A 2 6.63 -12.10 11.38
N ALA A 3 6.57 -11.07 12.23
CA ALA A 3 5.76 -9.88 11.99
C ALA A 3 6.66 -8.65 11.85
N ARG A 4 6.37 -7.81 10.86
CA ARG A 4 7.01 -6.50 10.66
C ARG A 4 5.94 -5.45 10.35
N SER A 5 6.10 -4.23 10.82
CA SER A 5 5.20 -3.13 10.52
C SER A 5 5.95 -1.86 10.17
N SER A 6 5.34 -1.02 9.33
CA SER A 6 5.71 0.39 9.19
C SER A 6 5.68 1.07 10.57
N GLY A 7 6.60 1.99 10.83
CA GLY A 7 6.72 2.72 12.10
C GLY A 7 5.63 3.74 12.40
N ARG A 8 4.50 3.72 11.67
CA ARG A 8 3.32 4.55 11.95
C ARG A 8 2.44 3.88 13.00
N ASP A 9 1.97 4.62 13.99
CA ASP A 9 1.12 4.11 15.08
C ASP A 9 -0.06 3.28 14.56
N ARG A 10 -0.82 3.82 13.58
CA ARG A 10 -1.96 3.11 12.97
C ARG A 10 -1.59 1.74 12.40
N CYS A 11 -0.37 1.55 11.89
CA CYS A 11 0.09 0.28 11.32
C CYS A 11 0.52 -0.68 12.43
N LEU A 12 1.19 -0.18 13.47
CA LEU A 12 1.58 -0.96 14.64
C LEU A 12 0.35 -1.45 15.42
N GLU A 13 -0.61 -0.57 15.68
CA GLU A 13 -1.87 -0.90 16.36
C GLU A 13 -2.69 -1.92 15.54
N SER A 14 -2.76 -1.75 14.21
CA SER A 14 -3.49 -2.66 13.33
C SER A 14 -2.88 -4.07 13.33
N ILE A 15 -1.55 -4.20 13.21
CA ILE A 15 -0.91 -5.52 13.21
C ILE A 15 -0.98 -6.17 14.60
N GLN A 16 -0.88 -5.41 15.69
CA GLN A 16 -1.08 -5.91 17.06
C GLN A 16 -2.49 -6.48 17.22
N THR A 17 -3.51 -5.73 16.79
CA THR A 17 -4.92 -6.15 16.86
C THR A 17 -5.17 -7.41 16.03
N ASN A 18 -4.57 -7.50 14.85
CA ASN A 18 -4.73 -8.68 14.00
C ASN A 18 -4.02 -9.91 14.59
N LEU A 19 -2.81 -9.73 15.14
CA LEU A 19 -2.07 -10.81 15.80
C LEU A 19 -2.78 -11.32 17.07
N TYR A 20 -3.46 -10.43 17.80
CA TYR A 20 -4.32 -10.82 18.93
C TYR A 20 -5.41 -11.81 18.48
N GLY A 21 -6.12 -11.50 17.40
CA GLY A 21 -7.16 -12.40 16.86
C GLY A 21 -6.61 -13.69 16.25
N LEU A 22 -5.42 -13.65 15.65
CA LEU A 22 -4.82 -14.81 14.97
C LEU A 22 -4.15 -15.80 15.95
N TYR A 23 -3.62 -15.29 17.06
CA TYR A 23 -2.88 -16.07 18.04
C TYR A 23 -3.40 -15.81 19.46
N PRO A 24 -4.60 -16.30 19.81
CA PRO A 24 -5.03 -16.32 21.19
C PRO A 24 -4.09 -17.20 22.04
N PRO A 25 -3.77 -16.83 23.30
CA PRO A 25 -2.97 -17.65 24.19
C PRO A 25 -3.63 -19.02 24.43
N ARG A 26 -2.82 -20.08 24.41
CA ARG A 26 -3.25 -21.46 24.72
C ARG A 26 -2.16 -22.16 25.51
N ASP A 27 -2.57 -23.10 26.36
CA ASP A 27 -1.70 -23.94 27.18
C ASP A 27 -0.65 -23.09 27.93
N LYS A 28 0.64 -23.38 27.73
CA LYS A 28 1.78 -22.71 28.36
C LYS A 28 1.94 -21.23 27.96
N LYS A 29 1.17 -20.74 26.98
CA LYS A 29 1.20 -19.32 26.58
C LYS A 29 0.15 -18.47 27.31
N VAL A 30 -0.75 -19.11 28.07
CA VAL A 30 -1.64 -18.41 28.99
C VAL A 30 -0.80 -17.98 30.19
N TRP A 31 -0.35 -16.73 30.18
CA TRP A 31 0.44 -16.14 31.25
C TRP A 31 -0.42 -15.41 32.29
N ASN A 32 -1.66 -15.07 31.92
CA ASN A 32 -2.65 -14.42 32.77
C ASN A 32 -4.04 -15.00 32.46
N SER A 33 -4.76 -15.49 33.47
CA SER A 33 -6.10 -16.08 33.33
C SER A 33 -7.22 -15.07 33.10
N GLU A 34 -6.97 -13.78 33.38
CA GLU A 34 -7.94 -12.70 33.20
C GLU A 34 -7.81 -11.99 31.84
N VAL A 35 -6.74 -12.28 31.08
CA VAL A 35 -6.42 -11.58 29.83
C VAL A 35 -6.09 -12.58 28.72
N ASP A 36 -6.95 -12.66 27.71
CA ASP A 36 -6.81 -13.55 26.53
C ASP A 36 -5.82 -13.00 25.48
N TRP A 37 -4.67 -12.47 25.92
CA TRP A 37 -3.64 -11.87 25.06
C TRP A 37 -2.27 -12.48 25.34
N GLN A 38 -1.42 -12.57 24.32
CA GLN A 38 0.00 -12.91 24.47
C GLN A 38 0.88 -11.89 23.75
N PRO A 39 2.07 -11.58 24.29
CA PRO A 39 3.03 -10.74 23.58
C PRO A 39 3.54 -11.45 22.32
N ILE A 40 3.48 -10.75 21.19
CA ILE A 40 4.06 -11.20 19.92
C ILE A 40 5.01 -10.12 19.41
N PRO A 41 6.28 -10.45 19.14
CA PRO A 41 7.25 -9.46 18.70
C PRO A 41 6.89 -8.95 17.29
N ILE A 42 6.82 -7.62 17.15
CA ILE A 42 6.61 -6.93 15.89
C ILE A 42 7.85 -6.10 15.62
N GLN A 43 8.55 -6.43 14.53
CA GLN A 43 9.71 -5.66 14.09
C GLN A 43 9.25 -4.39 13.39
N THR A 44 9.98 -3.29 13.57
CA THR A 44 9.70 -2.03 12.89
C THR A 44 10.99 -1.27 12.63
N MET A 45 10.90 -0.23 11.82
CA MET A 45 12.00 0.65 11.45
C MET A 45 11.50 2.10 11.52
N PRO A 46 12.35 3.07 11.94
CA PRO A 46 12.00 4.48 11.84
C PRO A 46 11.52 4.84 10.43
N VAL A 47 10.45 5.62 10.34
CA VAL A 47 9.76 5.91 9.07
C VAL A 47 10.67 6.54 8.01
N ASP A 48 11.65 7.34 8.44
CA ASP A 48 12.64 8.00 7.59
C ASP A 48 13.71 7.04 7.02
N LEU A 49 13.81 5.82 7.55
CA LEU A 49 14.74 4.78 7.12
C LEU A 49 14.04 3.58 6.46
N ASP A 50 12.72 3.47 6.58
CA ASP A 50 11.97 2.29 6.11
C ASP A 50 11.58 2.39 4.64
N GLY A 51 12.50 2.00 3.75
CA GLY A 51 12.20 1.90 2.32
C GLY A 51 11.20 0.80 1.93
N LEU A 52 10.89 -0.14 2.83
CA LEU A 52 10.06 -1.31 2.50
C LEU A 52 8.57 -1.09 2.78
N LEU A 53 8.23 -0.60 3.97
CA LEU A 53 6.83 -0.56 4.43
C LEU A 53 6.26 0.85 4.59
N TYR A 54 7.07 1.90 4.46
CA TYR A 54 6.63 3.28 4.66
C TYR A 54 6.06 3.90 3.38
N GLU A 55 4.89 4.52 3.51
CA GLU A 55 4.12 5.13 2.43
C GLU A 55 4.85 6.29 1.74
N ASP A 56 5.64 7.05 2.49
CA ASP A 56 6.33 8.24 1.97
C ASP A 56 7.85 8.06 1.96
N ALA A 57 8.31 6.81 1.79
CA ALA A 57 9.74 6.53 1.64
C ALA A 57 10.34 7.36 0.49
N ILE A 58 11.42 8.10 0.77
CA ILE A 58 12.05 9.02 -0.18
C ILE A 58 12.67 8.23 -1.33
N CYS A 59 12.20 8.50 -2.56
CA CYS A 59 12.73 7.89 -3.77
C CYS A 59 12.74 8.91 -4.92
N PRO A 60 13.87 9.65 -5.14
CA PRO A 60 13.92 10.69 -6.17
C PRO A 60 13.60 10.19 -7.58
N ARG A 61 13.94 8.93 -7.89
CA ARG A 61 13.62 8.33 -9.19
C ARG A 61 12.13 8.03 -9.36
N ASP A 62 11.41 7.76 -8.27
CA ASP A 62 9.96 7.62 -8.30
C ASP A 62 9.30 8.98 -8.49
N ASP A 63 9.83 10.03 -7.82
CA ASP A 63 9.38 11.40 -8.02
C ASP A 63 9.54 11.83 -9.49
N GLU A 64 10.70 11.56 -10.10
CA GLU A 64 10.96 11.80 -11.53
C GLU A 64 9.99 11.04 -12.44
N GLU A 65 9.66 9.79 -12.11
CA GLU A 65 8.71 8.98 -12.87
C GLU A 65 7.28 9.53 -12.76
N LEU A 66 6.85 9.96 -11.57
CA LEU A 66 5.55 10.60 -11.39
C LEU A 66 5.45 11.92 -12.18
N GLU A 67 6.51 12.74 -12.20
CA GLU A 67 6.55 13.92 -13.07
C GLU A 67 6.49 13.55 -14.55
N ARG A 68 7.20 12.50 -14.98
CA ARG A 68 7.13 12.01 -16.36
C ARG A 68 5.71 11.58 -16.75
N ILE A 69 4.97 10.94 -15.84
CA ILE A 69 3.56 10.55 -16.05
C ILE A 69 2.67 11.80 -16.18
N ARG A 70 2.89 12.82 -15.34
CA ARG A 70 2.16 14.10 -15.44
C ARG A 70 2.42 14.84 -16.74
N GLU A 71 3.66 14.83 -17.21
CA GLU A 71 4.08 15.54 -18.41
C GLU A 71 3.76 14.81 -19.72
N ALA A 72 3.38 13.53 -19.65
CA ALA A 72 2.92 12.75 -20.79
C ALA A 72 1.60 13.30 -21.37
N PRO A 73 1.27 13.04 -22.65
CA PRO A 73 0.06 13.58 -23.28
C PRO A 73 -1.23 13.32 -22.51
N GLU A 74 -1.40 12.10 -21.98
CA GLU A 74 -2.56 11.74 -21.17
C GLU A 74 -2.59 12.50 -19.84
N GLY A 75 -1.45 12.59 -19.14
CA GLY A 75 -1.34 13.36 -17.90
C GLY A 75 -1.65 14.84 -18.09
N LYS A 76 -1.07 15.46 -19.12
CA LYS A 76 -1.37 16.86 -19.50
C LYS A 76 -2.83 17.07 -19.80
N HIS A 77 -3.44 16.17 -20.58
CA HIS A 77 -4.84 16.24 -20.90
C HIS A 77 -5.73 16.17 -19.64
N VAL A 78 -5.41 15.29 -18.68
CA VAL A 78 -6.11 15.22 -17.39
C VAL A 78 -5.96 16.52 -16.61
N MET A 79 -4.76 17.09 -16.56
CA MET A 79 -4.48 18.35 -15.86
C MET A 79 -5.25 19.53 -16.47
N GLU A 80 -5.21 19.67 -17.80
CA GLU A 80 -5.88 20.75 -18.54
C GLU A 80 -7.41 20.64 -18.40
N SER A 81 -7.95 19.44 -18.61
CA SER A 81 -9.40 19.21 -18.58
C SER A 81 -10.02 19.43 -17.20
N ASN A 82 -9.22 19.32 -16.14
CA ASN A 82 -9.68 19.49 -14.75
C ASN A 82 -9.16 20.77 -14.08
N ALA A 83 -8.48 21.65 -14.81
CA ALA A 83 -7.85 22.85 -14.27
C ALA A 83 -8.84 23.77 -13.54
N ASN A 84 -10.04 23.95 -14.09
CA ASN A 84 -11.08 24.78 -13.47
C ASN A 84 -11.56 24.19 -12.13
N LEU A 85 -11.79 22.87 -12.09
CA LEU A 85 -12.16 22.18 -10.84
C LEU A 85 -11.06 22.33 -9.80
N MET A 86 -9.80 22.07 -10.16
CA MET A 86 -8.66 22.19 -9.23
C MET A 86 -8.50 23.61 -8.69
N ARG A 87 -8.70 24.65 -9.53
CA ARG A 87 -8.70 26.04 -9.10
C ARG A 87 -9.81 26.32 -8.07
N THR A 88 -11.03 25.85 -8.35
CA THR A 88 -12.17 25.98 -7.45
C THR A 88 -11.92 25.27 -6.12
N LEU A 89 -11.44 24.02 -6.15
CA LEU A 89 -11.12 23.24 -4.95
C LEU A 89 -10.03 23.93 -4.11
N GLN A 90 -9.01 24.50 -4.75
CA GLN A 90 -7.96 25.25 -4.05
C GLN A 90 -8.53 26.48 -3.34
N GLN A 91 -9.42 27.24 -4.00
CA GLN A 91 -10.06 28.42 -3.40
C GLN A 91 -10.97 28.06 -2.23
N LEU A 92 -11.74 26.97 -2.35
CA LEU A 92 -12.72 26.55 -1.35
C LEU A 92 -12.09 25.86 -0.14
N SER A 93 -11.01 25.08 -0.35
CA SER A 93 -10.37 24.28 0.70
C SER A 93 -9.13 24.94 1.31
N GLY A 94 -8.50 25.90 0.61
CA GLY A 94 -7.20 26.46 0.97
C GLY A 94 -6.02 25.50 0.75
N LYS A 95 -6.24 24.24 0.36
CA LYS A 95 -5.19 23.28 0.02
C LYS A 95 -4.69 23.54 -1.40
N LYS A 96 -3.37 23.57 -1.58
CA LYS A 96 -2.77 23.68 -2.92
C LYS A 96 -3.17 22.47 -3.77
N MET A 97 -3.75 22.72 -4.95
CA MET A 97 -4.10 21.69 -5.92
C MET A 97 -3.04 21.64 -7.00
N THR A 98 -2.14 20.66 -6.90
CA THR A 98 -1.01 20.47 -7.82
C THR A 98 -1.32 19.50 -8.94
N ASP A 99 -2.10 18.46 -8.63
CA ASP A 99 -2.38 17.32 -9.51
C ASP A 99 -3.57 16.49 -9.01
N TRP A 100 -3.88 15.39 -9.69
CA TRP A 100 -4.92 14.46 -9.27
C TRP A 100 -4.68 13.83 -7.89
N VAL A 101 -3.42 13.67 -7.46
CA VAL A 101 -3.08 13.18 -6.11
C VAL A 101 -3.53 14.19 -5.06
N SER A 102 -3.29 15.48 -5.30
CA SER A 102 -3.72 16.52 -4.37
C SER A 102 -5.24 16.61 -4.21
N VAL A 103 -6.00 16.27 -5.27
CA VAL A 103 -7.47 16.12 -5.23
C VAL A 103 -7.88 14.86 -4.47
N ARG A 104 -7.19 13.74 -4.69
CA ARG A 104 -7.37 12.50 -3.92
C ARG A 104 -7.22 12.75 -2.42
N ASP A 105 -6.17 13.45 -1.99
CA ASP A 105 -5.93 13.72 -0.56
C ASP A 105 -7.04 14.56 0.08
N LEU A 106 -7.57 15.55 -0.66
CA LEU A 106 -8.70 16.35 -0.21
C LEU A 106 -9.97 15.48 -0.08
N LEU A 107 -10.24 14.67 -1.10
CA LEU A 107 -11.37 13.74 -1.08
C LEU A 107 -11.27 12.73 0.07
N ASP A 108 -10.07 12.20 0.33
CA ASP A 108 -9.83 11.27 1.44
C ASP A 108 -10.13 11.93 2.79
N THR A 109 -9.64 13.15 3.01
CA THR A 109 -9.93 13.95 4.21
C THR A 109 -11.43 14.11 4.42
N LEU A 110 -12.15 14.58 3.38
CA LEU A 110 -13.60 14.78 3.42
C LEU A 110 -14.36 13.46 3.62
N THR A 111 -13.85 12.35 3.07
CA THR A 111 -14.43 11.01 3.23
C THR A 111 -14.30 10.54 4.68
N ILE A 112 -13.13 10.71 5.28
CA ILE A 112 -12.89 10.36 6.68
C ILE A 112 -13.78 11.20 7.60
N GLU A 113 -13.81 12.52 7.43
CA GLU A 113 -14.65 13.42 8.23
C GLU A 113 -16.13 13.01 8.14
N ARG A 114 -16.64 12.79 6.93
CA ARG A 114 -18.01 12.34 6.70
C ARG A 114 -18.30 10.99 7.37
N ASN A 115 -17.41 10.01 7.23
CA ASN A 115 -17.57 8.69 7.84
C ASN A 115 -17.52 8.72 9.37
N ARG A 116 -16.92 9.76 9.95
CA ARG A 116 -16.89 10.02 11.40
C ARG A 116 -18.04 10.92 11.86
N ASN A 117 -19.04 11.16 11.01
CA ASN A 117 -20.17 12.05 11.27
C ASN A 117 -19.76 13.48 11.66
N LEU A 118 -18.59 13.92 11.17
CA LEU A 118 -18.16 15.31 11.33
C LEU A 118 -18.80 16.18 10.26
N LYS A 119 -18.95 17.47 10.57
CA LYS A 119 -19.46 18.45 9.62
C LYS A 119 -18.42 18.69 8.52
N ILE A 120 -18.78 18.34 7.29
CA ILE A 120 -18.01 18.71 6.09
C ILE A 120 -18.54 20.04 5.50
N PRO A 121 -17.72 20.78 4.73
CA PRO A 121 -18.17 22.01 4.08
C PRO A 121 -19.33 21.79 3.11
N ASP A 122 -20.29 22.72 3.04
CA ASP A 122 -21.51 22.60 2.22
C ASP A 122 -21.20 22.45 0.72
N TRP A 123 -20.06 22.98 0.27
CA TRP A 123 -19.60 22.86 -1.12
C TRP A 123 -19.10 21.46 -1.49
N ALA A 124 -18.79 20.60 -0.53
CA ALA A 124 -18.14 19.32 -0.77
C ALA A 124 -19.04 18.30 -1.47
N LEU A 125 -20.31 18.20 -1.05
CA LEU A 125 -21.25 17.22 -1.62
C LEU A 125 -21.55 17.46 -3.10
N PRO A 126 -21.83 18.70 -3.57
CA PRO A 126 -22.02 18.98 -4.99
C PRO A 126 -20.80 18.63 -5.86
N LEU A 127 -19.58 18.76 -5.32
CA LEU A 127 -18.32 18.50 -6.05
C LEU A 127 -17.80 17.07 -5.88
N TRP A 128 -18.46 16.23 -5.07
CA TRP A 128 -17.96 14.91 -4.69
C TRP A 128 -17.68 14.02 -5.89
N GLY A 129 -18.64 13.89 -6.81
CA GLY A 129 -18.49 13.07 -8.01
C GLY A 129 -17.36 13.56 -8.93
N ASN A 130 -17.13 14.88 -8.99
CA ASN A 130 -16.01 15.46 -9.73
C ASN A 130 -14.68 15.12 -9.07
N MET A 131 -14.56 15.28 -7.75
CA MET A 131 -13.37 14.90 -7.00
C MET A 131 -13.07 13.40 -7.15
N THR A 132 -14.08 12.53 -7.03
CA THR A 132 -13.91 11.07 -7.21
C THR A 132 -13.38 10.73 -8.59
N ARG A 133 -13.90 11.35 -9.65
CA ARG A 133 -13.41 11.11 -11.03
C ARG A 133 -11.94 11.49 -11.18
N VAL A 134 -11.54 12.66 -10.67
CA VAL A 134 -10.15 13.12 -10.78
C VAL A 134 -9.22 12.30 -9.91
N ALA A 135 -9.61 11.99 -8.67
CA ALA A 135 -8.82 11.16 -7.76
C ALA A 135 -8.53 9.75 -8.34
N LYS A 136 -9.39 9.23 -9.21
CA LYS A 136 -9.19 7.94 -9.88
C LYS A 136 -7.94 7.91 -10.78
N TYR A 137 -7.45 9.06 -11.26
CA TYR A 137 -6.21 9.09 -12.03
C TYR A 137 -4.99 8.70 -11.20
N THR A 138 -5.04 8.82 -9.87
CA THR A 138 -4.00 8.25 -8.99
C THR A 138 -3.92 6.73 -9.18
N THR A 139 -5.06 6.03 -9.25
CA THR A 139 -5.07 4.57 -9.38
C THR A 139 -4.81 4.11 -10.81
N ILE A 140 -5.29 4.87 -11.81
CA ILE A 140 -5.20 4.51 -13.23
C ILE A 140 -3.84 4.86 -13.83
N LEU A 141 -3.29 6.05 -13.57
CA LEU A 141 -2.06 6.50 -14.24
C LEU A 141 -0.82 6.08 -13.47
N ASN A 142 -0.73 6.40 -12.17
CA ASN A 142 0.49 6.17 -11.40
C ASN A 142 0.83 4.67 -11.36
N TYR A 143 -0.15 3.82 -11.02
CA TYR A 143 0.09 2.38 -10.90
C TYR A 143 0.03 1.61 -12.22
N ASN A 144 -0.16 2.28 -13.36
CA ASN A 144 0.09 1.68 -14.67
C ASN A 144 1.58 1.78 -15.06
N SER A 145 2.39 2.54 -14.32
CA SER A 145 3.83 2.61 -14.55
C SER A 145 4.58 1.44 -13.90
N THR A 146 5.32 0.70 -14.74
CA THR A 146 6.26 -0.34 -14.29
C THR A 146 7.32 0.22 -13.36
N LEU A 147 7.86 1.42 -13.64
CA LEU A 147 8.90 2.04 -12.82
C LEU A 147 8.36 2.47 -11.46
N HIS A 148 7.17 3.07 -11.41
CA HIS A 148 6.52 3.42 -10.16
C HIS A 148 6.29 2.17 -9.28
N ASN A 149 5.69 1.13 -9.87
CA ASN A 149 5.44 -0.13 -9.16
C ASN A 149 6.75 -0.81 -8.72
N ARG A 150 7.82 -0.73 -9.52
CA ARG A 150 9.15 -1.21 -9.17
C ARG A 150 9.70 -0.50 -7.94
N PHE A 151 9.64 0.83 -7.90
CA PHE A 151 10.17 1.60 -6.78
C PHE A 151 9.33 1.44 -5.50
N ARG A 152 8.00 1.35 -5.63
CA ARG A 152 7.08 1.26 -4.48
C ARG A 152 6.92 -0.15 -3.92
N ALA A 153 6.90 -1.19 -4.75
CA ALA A 153 6.66 -2.57 -4.33
C ALA A 153 7.85 -3.51 -4.51
N GLY A 154 8.90 -3.10 -5.24
CA GLY A 154 10.00 -4.00 -5.61
C GLY A 154 10.76 -4.61 -4.44
N LEU A 155 10.92 -3.87 -3.33
CA LEU A 155 11.53 -4.41 -2.11
C LEU A 155 10.67 -5.49 -1.46
N MET A 156 9.34 -5.35 -1.49
CA MET A 156 8.39 -6.33 -0.97
C MET A 156 8.33 -7.57 -1.85
N ILE A 157 8.31 -7.38 -3.18
CA ILE A 157 8.36 -8.48 -4.16
C ILE A 157 9.64 -9.30 -3.94
N ARG A 158 10.79 -8.63 -3.83
CA ARG A 158 12.08 -9.28 -3.54
C ARG A 158 12.03 -10.09 -2.24
N GLU A 159 11.40 -9.56 -1.20
CA GLU A 159 11.28 -10.21 0.09
C GLU A 159 10.39 -11.46 0.04
N ILE A 160 9.29 -11.43 -0.71
CA ILE A 160 8.46 -12.62 -0.96
C ILE A 160 9.26 -13.68 -1.72
N LEU A 161 9.90 -13.32 -2.82
CA LEU A 161 10.69 -14.27 -3.63
C LEU A 161 11.80 -14.92 -2.79
N ARG A 162 12.50 -14.13 -1.98
CA ARG A 162 13.54 -14.61 -1.07
C ARG A 162 12.98 -15.62 -0.06
N HIS A 163 11.85 -15.32 0.56
CA HIS A 163 11.21 -16.25 1.50
C HIS A 163 10.74 -17.53 0.82
N SER A 164 10.16 -17.42 -0.37
CA SER A 164 9.72 -18.58 -1.14
C SER A 164 10.89 -19.50 -1.48
N ASP A 165 12.03 -18.92 -1.88
CA ASP A 165 13.24 -19.68 -2.19
C ASP A 165 13.85 -20.37 -0.97
N GLN A 166 13.89 -19.68 0.17
CA GLN A 166 14.39 -20.28 1.41
C GLN A 166 13.52 -21.46 1.87
N VAL A 167 12.20 -21.36 1.72
CA VAL A 167 11.30 -22.48 2.05
C VAL A 167 11.49 -23.62 1.04
N ALA A 168 11.53 -23.32 -0.25
CA ALA A 168 11.70 -24.34 -1.30
C ALA A 168 13.02 -25.10 -1.20
N LYS A 169 14.08 -24.48 -0.67
CA LYS A 169 15.38 -25.11 -0.41
C LYS A 169 15.49 -25.79 0.96
N GLY A 170 14.46 -25.72 1.79
CA GLY A 170 14.50 -26.23 3.17
C GLY A 170 15.35 -25.40 4.14
N GLU A 171 15.77 -24.20 3.75
CA GLU A 171 16.58 -23.27 4.56
C GLU A 171 15.74 -22.51 5.61
N SER A 172 14.41 -22.49 5.46
CA SER A 172 13.49 -21.81 6.38
C SER A 172 12.24 -22.64 6.63
N ASN A 173 11.85 -22.73 7.90
CA ASN A 173 10.61 -23.37 8.35
C ASN A 173 9.52 -22.35 8.77
N VAL A 174 9.73 -21.06 8.50
CA VAL A 174 8.76 -20.02 8.86
C VAL A 174 7.49 -20.18 8.03
N LYS A 175 6.36 -20.39 8.71
CA LYS A 175 5.05 -20.64 8.08
C LYS A 175 4.22 -19.40 7.74
N LEU A 176 4.54 -18.25 8.34
CA LEU A 176 3.80 -17.01 8.12
C LEU A 176 4.71 -15.81 8.33
N TYR A 177 4.72 -14.92 7.34
CA TYR A 177 5.26 -13.58 7.40
C TYR A 177 4.10 -12.59 7.33
N MET A 178 4.07 -11.62 8.24
CA MET A 178 3.00 -10.63 8.31
C MET A 178 3.60 -9.22 8.24
N TYR A 179 3.05 -8.40 7.33
CA TYR A 179 3.52 -7.05 7.08
C TYR A 179 2.38 -6.03 7.27
N GLY A 180 2.55 -5.13 8.24
CA GLY A 180 1.67 -3.97 8.43
C GLY A 180 2.19 -2.79 7.61
N SER A 181 1.38 -2.29 6.69
CA SER A 181 1.75 -1.16 5.81
C SER A 181 0.50 -0.42 5.36
N HIS A 182 0.53 0.17 4.16
CA HIS A 182 -0.42 1.16 3.67
C HIS A 182 -1.07 0.71 2.37
N ASP A 183 -2.19 1.37 2.04
CA ASP A 183 -2.91 1.24 0.78
C ASP A 183 -2.01 1.34 -0.45
N VAL A 184 -1.05 2.27 -0.46
CA VAL A 184 -0.14 2.49 -1.59
C VAL A 184 0.74 1.28 -1.90
N LEU A 185 1.17 0.52 -0.89
CA LEU A 185 1.97 -0.70 -1.10
C LEU A 185 1.09 -1.82 -1.66
N ILE A 186 -0.14 -1.96 -1.16
CA ILE A 186 -1.12 -2.92 -1.69
C ILE A 186 -1.43 -2.62 -3.16
N ALA A 187 -1.66 -1.35 -3.51
CA ALA A 187 -1.91 -0.93 -4.88
C ALA A 187 -0.70 -1.21 -5.79
N ALA A 188 0.51 -0.78 -5.41
CA ALA A 188 1.72 -1.02 -6.20
C ALA A 188 2.03 -2.52 -6.37
N PHE A 189 1.86 -3.31 -5.32
CA PHE A 189 2.10 -4.75 -5.35
C PHE A 189 1.09 -5.47 -6.24
N ALA A 190 -0.21 -5.19 -6.09
CA ALA A 190 -1.23 -5.77 -6.96
C ALA A 190 -1.04 -5.37 -8.43
N SER A 191 -0.64 -4.12 -8.69
CA SER A 191 -0.41 -3.61 -10.04
C SER A 191 0.81 -4.24 -10.70
N ALA A 192 1.88 -4.50 -9.94
CA ALA A 192 3.06 -5.22 -10.45
C ALA A 192 2.70 -6.61 -11.02
N PHE A 193 1.70 -7.27 -10.43
CA PHE A 193 1.19 -8.57 -10.92
C PHE A 193 -0.03 -8.45 -11.82
N GLY A 194 -0.41 -7.25 -12.27
CA GLY A 194 -1.53 -7.04 -13.19
C GLY A 194 -2.91 -7.38 -12.62
N VAL A 195 -3.04 -7.44 -11.29
CA VAL A 195 -4.27 -7.86 -10.59
C VAL A 195 -4.91 -6.76 -9.75
N PHE A 196 -4.44 -5.52 -9.89
CA PHE A 196 -5.05 -4.37 -9.21
C PHE A 196 -6.35 -3.97 -9.90
N ASN A 197 -7.42 -3.84 -9.12
CA ASN A 197 -8.74 -3.46 -9.62
C ASN A 197 -8.90 -1.95 -9.88
N GLN A 198 -7.84 -1.16 -9.70
CA GLN A 198 -7.82 0.29 -9.89
C GLN A 198 -8.81 1.07 -9.01
N LEU A 199 -9.32 0.45 -7.93
CA LEU A 199 -10.15 1.10 -6.94
C LEU A 199 -9.30 1.55 -5.76
N ALA A 200 -9.83 2.51 -4.99
CA ALA A 200 -9.25 2.85 -3.70
C ALA A 200 -9.18 1.61 -2.81
N VAL A 201 -8.06 1.41 -2.12
CA VAL A 201 -7.86 0.26 -1.24
C VAL A 201 -8.54 0.52 0.10
N PRO A 202 -9.58 -0.25 0.49
CA PRO A 202 -10.25 -0.05 1.77
C PRO A 202 -9.33 -0.33 2.97
N SER A 203 -9.63 0.26 4.12
CA SER A 203 -8.95 -0.06 5.38
C SER A 203 -9.07 -1.56 5.70
N SER A 204 -8.05 -2.11 6.37
CA SER A 204 -7.96 -3.54 6.71
C SER A 204 -7.92 -4.49 5.51
N THR A 205 -7.54 -3.99 4.33
CA THR A 205 -7.29 -4.85 3.16
C THR A 205 -6.01 -5.67 3.36
N ALA A 206 -6.04 -6.93 2.93
CA ALA A 206 -4.87 -7.80 2.89
C ALA A 206 -4.70 -8.44 1.50
N ILE A 207 -3.46 -8.51 1.03
CA ILE A 207 -3.04 -9.45 -0.01
C ILE A 207 -2.36 -10.63 0.69
N ILE A 208 -2.83 -11.83 0.39
CA ILE A 208 -2.30 -13.08 0.94
C ILE A 208 -1.58 -13.80 -0.20
N THR A 209 -0.28 -14.01 -0.08
CA THR A 209 0.54 -14.74 -1.05
C THR A 209 0.98 -16.05 -0.43
N GLU A 210 0.45 -17.15 -0.93
CA GLU A 210 0.67 -18.49 -0.40
C GLU A 210 1.64 -19.26 -1.29
N LEU A 211 2.67 -19.85 -0.69
CA LEU A 211 3.54 -20.82 -1.35
C LEU A 211 3.05 -22.23 -1.03
N HIS A 212 2.81 -23.01 -2.07
CA HIS A 212 2.35 -24.38 -1.99
C HIS A 212 3.32 -25.32 -2.70
N GLU A 213 3.32 -26.58 -2.30
CA GLU A 213 4.09 -27.67 -2.92
C GLU A 213 3.09 -28.73 -3.39
N ASP A 214 3.23 -29.21 -4.63
CA ASP A 214 2.41 -30.30 -5.15
C ASP A 214 3.00 -31.69 -4.83
N ALA A 215 2.28 -32.75 -5.19
CA ALA A 215 2.70 -34.12 -4.94
C ALA A 215 4.00 -34.52 -5.66
N ASN A 216 4.41 -33.76 -6.68
CA ASN A 216 5.65 -33.98 -7.44
C ASN A 216 6.81 -33.12 -6.90
N GLY A 217 6.61 -32.37 -5.81
CA GLY A 217 7.60 -31.47 -5.23
C GLY A 217 7.72 -30.14 -5.97
N ASN A 218 6.80 -29.80 -6.87
CA ASN A 218 6.84 -28.51 -7.57
C ASN A 218 6.16 -27.42 -6.74
N PHE A 219 6.83 -26.27 -6.66
CA PHE A 219 6.33 -25.10 -5.95
C PHE A 219 5.49 -24.19 -6.84
N PHE A 220 4.39 -23.68 -6.28
CA PHE A 220 3.54 -22.70 -6.93
C PHE A 220 2.98 -21.68 -5.94
N ILE A 221 2.64 -20.49 -6.44
CA ILE A 221 2.08 -19.36 -5.71
C ILE A 221 0.59 -19.24 -5.99
N GLN A 222 -0.17 -18.91 -4.94
CA GLN A 222 -1.56 -18.47 -5.02
C GLN A 222 -1.69 -17.11 -4.35
N MET A 223 -2.44 -16.18 -4.97
CA MET A 223 -2.64 -14.84 -4.42
C MET A 223 -4.11 -14.55 -4.15
N LEU A 224 -4.43 -14.10 -2.95
CA LEU A 224 -5.78 -13.74 -2.54
C LEU A 224 -5.86 -12.26 -2.18
N PHE A 225 -6.99 -11.63 -2.48
CA PHE A 225 -7.29 -10.25 -2.10
C PHE A 225 -8.48 -10.20 -1.16
N LYS A 226 -8.25 -9.75 0.07
CA LYS A 226 -9.28 -9.63 1.11
C LYS A 226 -9.51 -8.16 1.40
N ASN A 227 -10.50 -7.57 0.74
CA ASN A 227 -10.89 -6.15 0.89
C ASN A 227 -12.34 -5.96 1.36
N ASP A 228 -13.04 -7.04 1.74
CA ASP A 228 -14.42 -7.05 2.19
C ASP A 228 -14.58 -8.03 3.36
N THR A 229 -15.18 -7.61 4.47
CA THR A 229 -15.37 -8.42 5.69
C THR A 229 -16.52 -9.43 5.58
N THR A 230 -17.44 -9.26 4.63
CA THR A 230 -18.67 -10.06 4.50
C THR A 230 -18.50 -11.31 3.63
N ARG A 231 -17.35 -11.48 3.01
CA ARG A 231 -17.08 -12.58 2.06
C ARG A 231 -15.68 -13.14 2.17
N LYS A 232 -15.49 -14.31 1.53
CA LYS A 232 -14.19 -14.94 1.35
C LYS A 232 -13.28 -14.06 0.48
N PRO A 233 -11.95 -14.13 0.66
CA PRO A 233 -11.00 -13.44 -0.20
C PRO A 233 -11.21 -13.77 -1.68
N TYR A 234 -11.03 -12.77 -2.54
CA TYR A 234 -11.03 -12.94 -3.99
C TYR A 234 -9.76 -13.66 -4.43
N ARG A 235 -9.89 -14.59 -5.38
CA ARG A 235 -8.74 -15.22 -6.05
C ARG A 235 -8.18 -14.25 -7.08
N LEU A 236 -6.86 -14.05 -7.06
CA LEU A 236 -6.15 -13.23 -8.04
C LEU A 236 -5.49 -14.16 -9.06
N GLU A 237 -5.96 -14.08 -10.30
CA GLU A 237 -5.36 -14.80 -11.43
C GLU A 237 -4.34 -13.88 -12.10
N ILE A 238 -3.07 -14.20 -11.93
CA ILE A 238 -1.96 -13.39 -12.43
C ILE A 238 -1.83 -13.63 -13.93
N PRO A 239 -1.88 -12.59 -14.78
CA PRO A 239 -1.68 -12.72 -16.21
C PRO A 239 -0.33 -13.41 -16.52
N GLY A 240 -0.36 -14.42 -17.39
CA GLY A 240 0.81 -15.24 -17.73
C GLY A 240 0.97 -16.53 -16.90
N CYS A 241 0.16 -16.72 -15.84
CA CYS A 241 0.08 -17.98 -15.10
C CYS A 241 -1.08 -18.87 -15.59
N GLU A 242 -1.03 -20.17 -15.30
CA GLU A 242 -2.12 -21.11 -15.59
C GLU A 242 -3.23 -21.00 -14.54
N GLY A 243 -4.10 -20.00 -14.71
CA GLY A 243 -5.20 -19.72 -13.79
C GLY A 243 -4.71 -19.34 -12.39
N PHE A 244 -5.34 -19.90 -11.36
CA PHE A 244 -5.06 -19.55 -9.96
C PHE A 244 -3.74 -20.13 -9.41
N ARG A 245 -3.11 -21.09 -10.10
CA ARG A 245 -1.85 -21.73 -9.65
C ARG A 245 -0.70 -21.21 -10.50
N CYS A 246 0.05 -20.25 -9.98
CA CYS A 246 1.22 -19.75 -10.70
C CYS A 246 2.48 -20.52 -10.31
N SER A 247 3.12 -21.22 -11.26
CA SER A 247 4.39 -21.91 -10.97
C SER A 247 5.41 -20.92 -10.38
N LEU A 248 6.21 -21.34 -9.39
CA LEU A 248 7.21 -20.46 -8.79
C LEU A 248 8.21 -19.90 -9.82
N PRO A 249 8.68 -20.68 -10.83
CA PRO A 249 9.48 -20.13 -11.93
C PRO A 249 8.75 -19.04 -12.72
N THR A 250 7.50 -19.26 -13.14
CA THR A 250 6.71 -18.27 -13.88
C THR A 250 6.48 -17.00 -13.04
N PHE A 251 6.17 -17.16 -11.76
CA PHE A 251 5.96 -16.05 -10.84
C PHE A 251 7.22 -15.17 -10.72
N LYS A 252 8.41 -15.80 -10.66
CA LYS A 252 9.69 -15.08 -10.68
C LYS A 252 9.90 -14.32 -11.98
N GLU A 253 9.62 -14.93 -13.13
CA GLU A 253 9.74 -14.26 -14.42
C GLU A 253 8.86 -13.02 -14.51
N ILE A 254 7.59 -13.11 -14.09
CA ILE A 254 6.65 -11.98 -14.06
C ILE A 254 7.14 -10.88 -13.11
N ALA A 255 7.76 -11.26 -11.98
CA ALA A 255 8.27 -10.32 -11.00
C ALA A 255 9.55 -9.58 -11.44
N LYS A 256 10.34 -10.12 -12.38
CA LYS A 256 11.67 -9.59 -12.77
C LYS A 256 11.70 -8.09 -13.05
N PRO A 257 10.75 -7.48 -13.80
CA PRO A 257 10.79 -6.04 -14.10
C PRO A 257 10.70 -5.15 -12.85
N TYR A 258 10.14 -5.68 -11.76
CA TYR A 258 9.85 -4.96 -10.52
C TYR A 258 10.84 -5.23 -9.41
N VAL A 259 11.70 -6.25 -9.52
CA VAL A 259 12.71 -6.53 -8.50
C VAL A 259 13.81 -5.47 -8.56
N VAL A 260 14.09 -4.83 -7.43
CA VAL A 260 15.22 -3.90 -7.31
C VAL A 260 16.51 -4.66 -6.98
N GLU A 261 17.50 -4.57 -7.86
CA GLU A 261 18.85 -5.09 -7.62
C GLU A 261 19.60 -4.11 -6.71
N GLY A 262 20.01 -4.58 -5.52
CA GLY A 262 20.61 -3.75 -4.49
C GLY A 262 19.62 -2.81 -3.77
N LEU A 263 20.01 -2.28 -2.62
CA LEU A 263 19.45 -1.00 -2.16
C LEU A 263 20.07 0.05 -3.08
N ALA A 264 19.26 0.79 -3.85
CA ALA A 264 19.80 1.83 -4.73
C ALA A 264 20.81 2.70 -3.93
N PRO A 265 22.06 2.89 -4.40
CA PRO A 265 23.01 3.75 -3.72
C PRO A 265 22.45 5.17 -3.74
N GLY A 266 21.95 5.64 -2.60
CA GLY A 266 21.22 6.91 -2.53
C GLY A 266 20.39 7.14 -1.28
N VAL A 267 20.11 6.12 -0.47
CA VAL A 267 19.48 6.32 0.85
C VAL A 267 20.51 6.89 1.83
N ARG A 268 20.74 8.20 1.76
CA ARG A 268 21.34 8.98 2.85
C ARG A 268 20.20 9.70 3.57
N PRO A 269 20.11 9.65 4.91
CA PRO A 269 19.21 10.52 5.64
C PRO A 269 19.62 11.96 5.36
N ARG A 270 18.78 12.72 4.63
CA ARG A 270 18.89 14.19 4.63
C ARG A 270 18.36 14.67 5.97
N SER A 271 19.12 15.56 6.60
CA SER A 271 18.74 16.26 7.82
C SER A 271 17.30 16.77 7.73
N PRO A 272 16.50 16.69 8.81
CA PRO A 272 15.09 17.03 8.76
C PRO A 272 14.90 18.49 8.33
N PRO A 273 13.96 18.79 7.41
CA PRO A 273 13.59 20.18 7.14
C PRO A 273 12.96 20.79 8.40
N ARG A 274 13.23 22.08 8.63
CA ARG A 274 12.66 22.85 9.74
C ARG A 274 11.14 22.73 9.70
N ARG A 275 10.55 22.31 10.83
CA ARG A 275 9.10 22.19 11.02
C ARG A 275 8.41 23.49 10.60
N HIS A 276 7.63 23.46 9.52
CA HIS A 276 6.63 24.50 9.27
C HIS A 276 5.44 24.24 10.19
N ARG A 277 5.09 25.24 11.00
CA ARG A 277 3.87 25.27 11.83
C ARG A 277 2.65 25.08 10.92
N VAL A 278 1.87 24.04 11.19
CA VAL A 278 0.48 23.94 10.74
C VAL A 278 -0.31 25.00 11.52
N VAL A 279 -0.85 25.99 10.82
CA VAL A 279 -1.79 26.95 11.40
C VAL A 279 -3.19 26.35 11.27
N PRO A 280 -3.94 26.13 12.37
CA PRO A 280 -5.32 25.68 12.29
C PRO A 280 -6.20 26.72 11.59
N LEU A 281 -7.03 26.26 10.65
CA LEU A 281 -8.02 27.06 9.92
C LEU A 281 -9.18 27.60 10.79
N SER A 282 -9.12 27.45 12.13
CA SER A 282 -10.16 27.92 13.05
C SER A 282 -9.93 29.32 13.63
N SER A 283 -8.96 30.10 13.14
CA SER A 283 -8.60 31.41 13.71
C SER A 283 -8.72 32.59 12.74
N ARG A 284 -9.77 32.62 11.93
CA ARG A 284 -10.24 33.87 11.30
C ARG A 284 -11.73 34.06 11.61
N ARG A 285 -12.00 34.72 12.73
CA ARG A 285 -13.14 35.63 12.88
C ARG A 285 -12.59 37.04 12.74
#